data_AF-A0A6G7XEV2-F1
#
_entry.id   AF-A0A6G7XEV2-F1
#
_cell.length_a   1.000
_cell.length_b   1.000
_cell.length_c   1.000
_cell.angle_alpha   90.00
_cell.angle_beta   90.00
_cell.angle_gamma   90.00
#
_symmetry.space_group_name_H-M   'P 1'
#
loop_
_entity.id
_entity.type
_entity.pdbx_description
1 polymer ?
#
loop_
_entity_poly.entity_id
_entity_poly.type
_entity_poly.pdbx_seq_one_letter_code
_entity_poly.pdbx_strand_id
1 'polypeptide(L)'
;MPLSVPHVLVVDDDPDVALLVKTLLERRAGCTVEVAADGITAIERAVASQPDVVVTDIEMPGLNGLELVEQLREKIPGVPIIVMTAHVSVDYAVSALRAQADEFLTKPLDNARLIETVKRLAIEGRGRRSAQRTPETVLAIGAHPDDVEIGAGGILAAHAHAGDNITILTMSRGDRGGNANDRQGESLAAAELLGARLFLKDLIDTEISSGGATVRLIEEVVQEVQPTIVYTHSGHDRHQDHRAVSEATIVATRKIGTVACYQSPSATIDYRPTRFIRIEQFLDEKLELLKCYESQVLSRDYLAPDFVTATARYWTRFGGGTAVEPLEVVRESSELARTREHLRQES
;
A
#
# COMPACT_ATOMS: atom_id res chain seq x y z
N MET A 1 12.28 6.07 9.90
CA MET A 1 11.40 5.90 8.73
C MET A 1 12.23 6.05 7.47
N PRO A 2 12.46 4.99 6.67
CA PRO A 2 12.83 5.22 5.28
C PRO A 2 11.60 5.86 4.61
N LEU A 3 11.71 7.15 4.28
CA LEU A 3 10.63 7.90 3.66
C LEU A 3 10.38 7.31 2.27
N SER A 4 9.14 6.92 2.00
CA SER A 4 8.69 6.60 0.65
C SER A 4 9.12 7.70 -0.32
N VAL A 5 9.64 7.30 -1.49
CA VAL A 5 10.06 8.24 -2.55
C VAL A 5 8.88 9.17 -2.83
N PRO A 6 8.99 10.50 -2.56
CA PRO A 6 7.85 11.39 -2.70
C PRO A 6 7.37 11.47 -4.14
N HIS A 7 6.07 11.32 -4.34
CA HIS A 7 5.46 11.52 -5.65
C HIS A 7 5.06 12.99 -5.82
N VAL A 8 5.56 13.66 -6.86
CA VAL A 8 5.29 15.08 -7.10
C VAL A 8 4.62 15.25 -8.45
N LEU A 9 3.53 16.01 -8.48
CA LEU A 9 2.93 16.46 -9.73
C LEU A 9 3.38 17.89 -10.01
N VAL A 10 4.09 18.10 -11.11
CA VAL A 10 4.48 19.42 -11.62
C VAL A 10 3.50 19.86 -12.69
N VAL A 11 3.01 21.08 -12.60
CA VAL A 11 2.05 21.66 -13.55
C VAL A 11 2.60 22.98 -14.05
N ASP A 12 2.96 23.05 -15.32
CA ASP A 12 3.48 24.26 -15.96
C ASP A 12 3.27 24.10 -17.47
N ASP A 13 2.74 25.13 -18.15
CA ASP A 13 2.51 25.11 -19.59
C ASP A 13 3.79 25.38 -20.39
N ASP A 14 4.83 25.92 -19.75
CA ASP A 14 6.17 26.03 -20.32
C ASP A 14 6.92 24.68 -20.15
N PRO A 15 7.18 23.96 -21.26
CA PRO A 15 7.83 22.65 -21.20
C PRO A 15 9.27 22.71 -20.67
N ASP A 16 9.96 23.84 -20.83
CA ASP A 16 11.34 23.99 -20.37
C ASP A 16 11.37 24.18 -18.84
N VAL A 17 10.44 24.97 -18.29
CA VAL A 17 10.30 25.14 -16.84
C VAL A 17 9.85 23.82 -16.20
N ALA A 18 8.86 23.14 -16.78
CA ALA A 18 8.39 21.85 -16.30
C ALA A 18 9.52 20.80 -16.27
N LEU A 19 10.33 20.73 -17.34
CA LEU A 19 11.47 19.83 -17.44
C LEU A 19 12.58 20.16 -16.44
N LEU A 20 12.85 21.45 -16.21
CA LEU A 20 13.81 21.90 -15.21
C LEU A 20 13.40 21.46 -13.81
N VAL A 21 12.17 21.76 -13.41
CA VAL A 21 11.62 21.40 -12.07
C VAL A 21 11.63 19.88 -11.91
N LYS A 22 11.16 19.13 -12.91
CA LYS A 22 11.21 17.67 -12.92
C LYS A 22 12.63 17.16 -12.68
N THR A 23 13.59 17.63 -13.48
CA THR A 23 14.99 17.17 -13.41
C THR A 23 15.61 17.46 -12.04
N LEU A 24 15.33 18.63 -11.46
CA LEU A 24 15.82 19.01 -10.14
C LEU A 24 15.26 18.09 -9.05
N LEU A 25 13.95 17.84 -9.06
CA LEU A 25 13.29 17.01 -8.05
C LEU A 25 13.69 15.53 -8.18
N GLU A 26 13.74 14.99 -9.40
CA GLU A 26 14.17 13.59 -9.61
C GLU A 26 15.64 13.39 -9.19
N ARG A 27 16.56 14.25 -9.67
CA ARG A 27 18.00 14.02 -9.47
C ARG A 27 18.53 14.47 -8.12
N ARG A 28 17.93 15.51 -7.51
CA ARG A 28 18.46 16.11 -6.27
C ARG A 28 17.54 15.92 -5.07
N ALA A 29 16.23 15.81 -5.29
CA ALA A 29 15.29 15.54 -4.20
C ALA A 29 15.03 14.03 -4.00
N GLY A 30 15.26 13.22 -5.04
CA GLY A 30 14.97 11.79 -5.02
C GLY A 30 13.47 11.53 -5.04
N CYS A 31 12.72 12.33 -5.81
CA CYS A 31 11.27 12.23 -6.00
C CYS A 31 10.94 11.48 -7.30
N THR A 32 9.77 10.86 -7.36
CA THR A 32 9.14 10.51 -8.65
C THR A 32 8.30 11.70 -9.11
N VAL A 33 8.40 12.09 -10.38
CA VAL A 33 7.74 13.30 -10.87
C VAL A 33 6.88 13.03 -12.10
N GLU A 34 5.60 13.37 -12.00
CA GLU A 34 4.68 13.48 -13.12
C GLU A 34 4.56 14.95 -13.55
N VAL A 35 4.36 15.20 -14.86
CA VAL A 35 4.23 16.57 -15.41
C VAL A 35 2.92 16.71 -16.17
N ALA A 36 2.10 17.69 -15.81
CA ALA A 36 0.93 18.14 -16.57
C ALA A 36 1.22 19.50 -17.23
N ALA A 37 0.72 19.70 -18.46
CA ALA A 37 0.92 20.93 -19.21
C ALA A 37 -0.22 21.96 -19.02
N ASP A 38 -1.28 21.57 -18.31
CA ASP A 38 -2.47 22.38 -18.09
C ASP A 38 -3.22 21.91 -16.83
N GLY A 39 -4.09 22.76 -16.31
CA GLY A 39 -4.84 22.48 -15.09
C GLY A 39 -5.85 21.34 -15.19
N ILE A 40 -6.44 21.07 -16.36
CA ILE A 40 -7.41 19.96 -16.54
C ILE A 40 -6.67 18.62 -16.45
N THR A 41 -5.61 18.48 -17.24
CA THR A 41 -4.71 17.31 -17.18
C THR A 41 -4.13 17.13 -15.79
N ALA A 42 -3.83 18.22 -15.08
CA ALA A 42 -3.33 18.15 -13.70
C ALA A 42 -4.36 17.55 -12.75
N ILE A 43 -5.63 17.94 -12.83
CA ILE A 43 -6.70 17.38 -11.99
C ILE A 43 -6.87 15.88 -12.25
N GLU A 44 -6.95 15.48 -13.51
CA GLU A 44 -7.11 14.06 -13.89
C GLU A 44 -5.99 13.21 -13.32
N ARG A 45 -4.74 13.66 -13.50
CA ARG A 45 -3.56 12.97 -12.99
C ARG A 45 -3.52 12.98 -11.47
N ALA A 46 -3.77 14.11 -10.84
CA ALA A 46 -3.75 14.21 -9.39
C ALA A 46 -4.75 13.25 -8.74
N VAL A 47 -5.98 13.14 -9.28
CA VAL A 47 -6.99 12.20 -8.79
C VAL A 47 -6.57 10.75 -8.99
N ALA A 48 -5.94 10.44 -10.13
CA ALA A 48 -5.49 9.09 -10.45
C ALA A 48 -4.28 8.65 -9.60
N SER A 49 -3.29 9.53 -9.44
CA SER A 49 -1.99 9.19 -8.86
C SER A 49 -1.80 9.65 -7.41
N GLN A 50 -2.72 10.47 -6.88
CA GLN A 50 -2.69 11.05 -5.53
C GLN A 50 -1.29 11.48 -5.08
N PRO A 51 -0.72 12.53 -5.71
CA PRO A 51 0.64 12.97 -5.44
C PRO A 51 0.83 13.42 -3.99
N ASP A 52 2.05 13.32 -3.51
CA ASP A 52 2.42 13.78 -2.18
C ASP A 52 2.46 15.30 -2.07
N VAL A 53 2.79 15.99 -3.18
CA VAL A 53 2.80 17.45 -3.34
C VAL A 53 2.47 17.81 -4.79
N VAL A 54 1.75 18.90 -4.99
CA VAL A 54 1.57 19.53 -6.32
C VAL A 54 2.42 20.80 -6.38
N VAL A 55 3.17 20.98 -7.46
CA VAL A 55 3.91 22.21 -7.78
C VAL A 55 3.31 22.78 -9.05
N THR A 56 2.58 23.89 -8.96
CA THR A 56 1.87 24.47 -10.11
C THR A 56 2.40 25.86 -10.42
N ASP A 57 2.49 26.21 -11.69
CA ASP A 57 2.56 27.60 -12.11
C ASP A 57 1.22 28.31 -11.90
N ILE A 58 1.27 29.61 -11.66
CA ILE A 58 0.08 30.44 -11.50
C ILE A 58 -0.49 30.93 -12.82
N GLU A 59 0.35 31.23 -13.81
CA GLU A 59 0.00 31.88 -15.08
C GLU A 59 -0.11 30.84 -16.20
N MET A 60 -1.12 29.98 -16.13
CA MET A 60 -1.39 28.99 -17.18
C MET A 60 -2.63 29.36 -18.00
N PRO A 61 -2.65 29.07 -19.33
CA PRO A 61 -3.83 29.22 -20.16
C PRO A 61 -5.00 28.34 -19.68
N GLY A 62 -6.21 28.91 -19.72
CA GLY A 62 -7.42 28.19 -19.32
C GLY A 62 -7.57 28.17 -17.79
N LEU A 63 -7.42 27.00 -17.18
CA LEU A 63 -7.50 26.85 -15.73
C LEU A 63 -6.18 27.29 -15.09
N ASN A 64 -6.20 28.42 -14.40
CA ASN A 64 -4.98 28.99 -13.80
C ASN A 64 -4.60 28.25 -12.50
N GLY A 65 -3.39 28.50 -11.99
CA GLY A 65 -2.87 27.79 -10.82
C GLY A 65 -3.68 28.00 -9.53
N LEU A 66 -4.35 29.14 -9.35
CA LEU A 66 -5.20 29.39 -8.18
C LEU A 66 -6.53 28.65 -8.28
N GLU A 67 -7.16 28.65 -9.45
CA GLU A 67 -8.38 27.87 -9.72
C GLU A 67 -8.10 26.37 -9.60
N LEU A 68 -6.92 25.92 -10.04
CA LEU A 68 -6.46 24.55 -9.85
C LEU A 68 -6.34 24.20 -8.35
N VAL A 69 -5.80 25.10 -7.52
CA VAL A 69 -5.71 24.88 -6.06
C VAL A 69 -7.10 24.64 -5.47
N GLU A 70 -8.09 25.46 -5.81
CA GLU A 70 -9.46 25.32 -5.32
C GLU A 70 -10.07 23.94 -5.70
N GLN A 71 -9.93 23.53 -6.95
CA GLN A 71 -10.46 22.22 -7.39
C GLN A 71 -9.74 21.03 -6.77
N LEU A 72 -8.42 21.12 -6.58
CA LEU A 72 -7.64 20.06 -5.93
C LEU A 72 -7.96 19.95 -4.44
N ARG A 73 -8.31 21.05 -3.77
CA ARG A 73 -8.74 21.03 -2.36
C ARG A 73 -10.03 20.24 -2.17
N GLU A 74 -10.96 20.31 -3.12
CA GLU A 74 -12.20 19.53 -3.09
C GLU A 74 -11.97 18.05 -3.42
N LYS A 75 -11.15 17.77 -4.44
CA LYS A 75 -10.97 16.41 -4.96
C LYS A 75 -9.95 15.57 -4.18
N ILE A 76 -8.93 16.21 -3.61
CA ILE A 76 -7.84 15.55 -2.88
C ILE A 76 -7.53 16.33 -1.60
N PRO A 77 -8.44 16.29 -0.61
CA PRO A 77 -8.25 17.03 0.64
C PRO A 77 -6.90 16.71 1.29
N GLY A 78 -6.19 17.75 1.71
CA GLY A 78 -4.92 17.61 2.42
C GLY A 78 -3.67 17.42 1.54
N VAL A 79 -3.78 17.38 0.21
CA VAL A 79 -2.58 17.43 -0.67
C VAL A 79 -1.90 18.81 -0.58
N PRO A 80 -0.63 18.92 -0.19
CA PRO A 80 0.07 20.19 -0.21
C PRO A 80 0.25 20.74 -1.62
N ILE A 81 0.06 22.05 -1.79
CA ILE A 81 0.17 22.72 -3.09
C ILE A 81 1.14 23.90 -2.99
N ILE A 82 2.18 23.86 -3.81
CA ILE A 82 3.16 24.93 -4.00
C ILE A 82 2.81 25.67 -5.28
N VAL A 83 2.66 26.99 -5.21
CA VAL A 83 2.41 27.83 -6.37
C VAL A 83 3.68 28.57 -6.77
N MET A 84 4.08 28.46 -8.03
CA MET A 84 5.15 29.23 -8.64
C MET A 84 4.56 30.49 -9.27
N THR A 85 5.21 31.64 -9.07
CA THR A 85 4.74 32.92 -9.60
C THR A 85 5.88 33.78 -10.11
N ALA A 86 5.65 34.51 -11.21
CA ALA A 86 6.60 35.51 -11.71
C ALA A 86 6.62 36.80 -10.87
N HIS A 87 5.52 37.13 -10.16
CA HIS A 87 5.40 38.39 -9.42
C HIS A 87 4.59 38.22 -8.12
N VAL A 88 5.09 38.81 -7.03
CA VAL A 88 4.32 38.98 -5.78
C VAL A 88 3.65 40.35 -5.80
N SER A 89 2.46 40.45 -6.40
CA SER A 89 1.65 41.68 -6.31
C SER A 89 0.73 41.64 -5.07
N VAL A 90 0.22 42.79 -4.63
CA VAL A 90 -0.72 42.89 -3.50
C VAL A 90 -2.04 42.14 -3.81
N ASP A 91 -2.51 42.18 -5.06
CA ASP A 91 -3.70 41.46 -5.51
C ASP A 91 -3.48 39.94 -5.52
N TYR A 92 -2.26 39.50 -5.87
CA TYR A 92 -1.85 38.11 -5.74
C TYR A 92 -1.75 37.68 -4.27
N ALA A 93 -1.26 38.53 -3.36
CA ALA A 93 -1.19 38.21 -1.93
C ALA A 93 -2.58 38.04 -1.29
N VAL A 94 -3.57 38.85 -1.70
CA VAL A 94 -4.97 38.71 -1.24
C VAL A 94 -5.63 37.45 -1.81
N SER A 95 -5.37 37.13 -3.08
CA SER A 95 -5.90 35.92 -3.72
C SER A 95 -5.21 34.65 -3.20
N ALA A 96 -3.92 34.72 -2.88
CA ALA A 96 -3.12 33.66 -2.26
C ALA A 96 -3.61 33.30 -0.86
N LEU A 97 -3.96 34.30 -0.04
CA LEU A 97 -4.60 34.09 1.27
C LEU A 97 -5.97 33.39 1.14
N ARG A 98 -6.69 33.59 0.03
CA ARG A 98 -8.00 32.99 -0.22
C ARG A 98 -7.91 31.58 -0.81
N ALA A 99 -6.94 31.31 -1.68
CA ALA A 99 -6.78 30.05 -2.39
C ALA A 99 -6.26 28.89 -1.51
N GLN A 100 -5.79 29.16 -0.28
CA GLN A 100 -5.28 28.13 0.65
C GLN A 100 -4.10 27.29 0.09
N ALA A 101 -3.25 27.85 -0.77
CA ALA A 101 -1.99 27.20 -1.14
C ALA A 101 -1.04 27.12 0.07
N ASP A 102 -0.23 26.07 0.16
CA ASP A 102 0.65 25.83 1.31
C ASP A 102 1.95 26.63 1.24
N GLU A 103 2.45 26.94 0.04
CA GLU A 103 3.65 27.74 -0.17
C GLU A 103 3.61 28.47 -1.52
N PHE A 104 4.27 29.64 -1.58
CA PHE A 104 4.52 30.37 -2.81
C PHE A 104 6.03 30.50 -3.07
N LEU A 105 6.44 30.17 -4.29
CA LEU A 105 7.82 30.32 -4.77
C LEU A 105 7.86 31.32 -5.93
N THR A 106 8.73 32.32 -5.82
CA THR A 106 8.92 33.32 -6.87
C THR A 106 9.89 32.82 -7.94
N LYS A 107 9.54 32.97 -9.21
CA LYS A 107 10.45 32.79 -10.35
C LYS A 107 11.41 34.01 -10.41
N PRO A 108 12.71 33.83 -10.70
CA PRO A 108 13.39 32.56 -10.95
C PRO A 108 13.54 31.72 -9.69
N LEU A 109 13.30 30.41 -9.81
CA LEU A 109 13.28 29.49 -8.68
C LEU A 109 14.69 29.30 -8.09
N ASP A 110 14.80 29.45 -6.76
CA ASP A 110 15.96 28.95 -6.04
C ASP A 110 15.84 27.43 -5.90
N ASN A 111 16.74 26.72 -6.57
CA ASN A 111 16.81 25.26 -6.58
C ASN A 111 16.87 24.66 -5.17
N ALA A 112 17.62 25.25 -4.24
CA ALA A 112 17.74 24.73 -2.89
C ALA A 112 16.42 24.87 -2.14
N ARG A 113 15.78 26.04 -2.26
CA ARG A 113 14.49 26.33 -1.63
C ARG A 113 13.38 25.43 -2.18
N LEU A 114 13.29 25.24 -3.49
CA LEU A 114 12.30 24.34 -4.10
C LEU A 114 12.42 22.91 -3.54
N ILE A 115 13.63 22.36 -3.50
CA ILE A 115 13.88 21.00 -3.01
C ILE A 115 13.50 20.88 -1.53
N GLU A 116 13.89 21.85 -0.71
CA GLU A 116 13.57 21.87 0.72
C GLU A 116 12.05 21.93 0.96
N THR A 117 11.36 22.87 0.30
CA THR A 117 9.91 23.03 0.42
C THR A 117 9.17 21.77 -0.02
N VAL A 118 9.51 21.19 -1.18
CA VAL A 118 8.86 19.97 -1.68
C VAL A 118 9.04 18.81 -0.70
N LYS A 119 10.26 18.60 -0.17
CA LYS A 119 10.51 17.52 0.80
C LYS A 119 9.71 17.73 2.08
N ARG A 120 9.73 18.94 2.64
CA ARG A 120 9.01 19.29 3.86
C ARG A 120 7.50 19.06 3.68
N LEU A 121 6.93 19.64 2.62
CA LEU A 121 5.50 19.51 2.36
C LEU A 121 5.09 18.08 2.02
N ALA A 122 5.91 17.30 1.30
CA ALA A 122 5.58 15.89 1.04
C ALA A 122 5.45 15.08 2.33
N ILE A 123 6.32 15.33 3.31
CA ILE A 123 6.25 14.69 4.63
C ILE A 123 4.98 15.14 5.36
N GLU A 124 4.70 16.45 5.40
CA GLU A 124 3.51 16.99 6.06
C GLU A 124 2.21 16.51 5.41
N GLY A 125 2.13 16.51 4.08
CA GLY A 125 0.97 16.05 3.31
C GLY A 125 0.67 14.58 3.56
N ARG A 126 1.71 13.74 3.58
CA ARG A 126 1.56 12.34 4.00
C ARG A 126 1.07 12.23 5.43
N GLY A 127 1.64 13.00 6.36
CA GLY A 127 1.18 13.03 7.74
C GLY A 127 -0.29 13.42 7.89
N ARG A 128 -0.74 14.46 7.17
CA ARG A 128 -2.14 14.93 7.17
C ARG A 128 -3.09 13.88 6.59
N ARG A 129 -2.74 13.27 5.45
CA ARG A 129 -3.55 12.20 4.84
C ARG A 129 -3.61 10.95 5.72
N SER A 130 -2.50 10.55 6.32
CA SER A 130 -2.47 9.45 7.30
C SER A 130 -3.31 9.77 8.54
N ALA A 131 -3.27 11.00 9.05
CA ALA A 131 -4.05 11.40 10.22
C ALA A 131 -5.56 11.53 9.95
N GLN A 132 -5.95 11.80 8.71
CA GLN A 132 -7.36 11.88 8.29
C GLN A 132 -7.94 10.52 7.87
N ARG A 133 -7.08 9.53 7.61
CA ARG A 133 -7.49 8.16 7.31
C ARG A 133 -7.94 7.47 8.60
N THR A 134 -9.11 6.84 8.58
CA THR A 134 -9.49 5.87 9.61
C THR A 134 -8.61 4.63 9.47
N PRO A 135 -7.87 4.21 10.52
CA PRO A 135 -7.08 2.99 10.48
C PRO A 135 -7.95 1.80 10.07
N GLU A 136 -7.43 0.99 9.16
CA GLU A 136 -8.06 -0.27 8.77
C GLU A 136 -7.85 -1.30 9.89
N THR A 137 -8.75 -2.28 9.95
CA THR A 137 -8.56 -3.47 10.79
C THR A 137 -8.28 -4.65 9.87
N VAL A 138 -7.03 -5.10 9.88
CA VAL A 138 -6.50 -6.13 8.99
C VAL A 138 -6.52 -7.48 9.69
N LEU A 139 -7.09 -8.50 9.04
CA LEU A 139 -6.98 -9.89 9.47
C LEU A 139 -6.27 -10.72 8.40
N ALA A 140 -5.06 -11.18 8.67
CA ALA A 140 -4.32 -12.10 7.81
C ALA A 140 -4.42 -13.53 8.34
N ILE A 141 -4.83 -14.48 7.51
CA ILE A 141 -5.13 -15.86 7.91
C ILE A 141 -4.19 -16.83 7.17
N GLY A 142 -3.41 -17.59 7.93
CA GLY A 142 -2.52 -18.66 7.47
C GLY A 142 -2.96 -20.04 7.97
N ALA A 143 -2.59 -21.10 7.26
CA ALA A 143 -2.82 -22.46 7.71
C ALA A 143 -1.76 -22.89 8.73
N HIS A 144 -0.52 -22.45 8.48
CA HIS A 144 0.69 -22.77 9.22
C HIS A 144 1.48 -21.50 9.58
N PRO A 145 2.35 -21.58 10.59
CA PRO A 145 3.37 -20.54 10.83
C PRO A 145 4.20 -20.33 9.57
N ASP A 146 4.53 -19.09 9.22
CA ASP A 146 5.24 -18.62 8.00
C ASP A 146 4.37 -18.25 6.78
N ASP A 147 3.17 -18.82 6.62
CA ASP A 147 2.35 -18.64 5.41
C ASP A 147 2.05 -17.16 5.11
N VAL A 148 1.65 -16.42 6.15
CA VAL A 148 1.20 -15.02 6.04
C VAL A 148 2.38 -14.11 5.73
N GLU A 149 3.51 -14.32 6.38
CA GLU A 149 4.73 -13.54 6.21
C GLU A 149 5.31 -13.75 4.80
N ILE A 150 5.26 -14.99 4.28
CA ILE A 150 5.70 -15.29 2.92
C ILE A 150 4.77 -14.64 1.90
N GLY A 151 3.46 -14.77 2.08
CA GLY A 151 2.48 -14.33 1.09
C GLY A 151 2.21 -12.83 1.08
N ALA A 152 2.21 -12.20 2.27
CA ALA A 152 1.73 -10.84 2.47
C ALA A 152 2.58 -10.02 3.46
N GLY A 153 3.79 -10.47 3.84
CA GLY A 153 4.61 -9.79 4.84
C GLY A 153 4.95 -8.34 4.47
N GLY A 154 5.19 -8.04 3.19
CA GLY A 154 5.45 -6.67 2.73
C GLY A 154 4.21 -5.77 2.79
N ILE A 155 3.04 -6.31 2.43
CA ILE A 155 1.74 -5.65 2.58
C ILE A 155 1.42 -5.39 4.06
N LEU A 156 1.68 -6.34 4.95
CA LEU A 156 1.45 -6.17 6.38
C LEU A 156 2.38 -5.15 7.02
N ALA A 157 3.66 -5.12 6.62
CA ALA A 157 4.57 -4.04 7.00
C ALA A 157 4.04 -2.67 6.54
N ALA A 158 3.55 -2.56 5.30
CA ALA A 158 2.93 -1.33 4.82
C ALA A 158 1.71 -0.90 5.66
N HIS A 159 0.86 -1.84 6.08
CA HIS A 159 -0.24 -1.60 7.01
C HIS A 159 0.25 -1.11 8.38
N ALA A 160 1.31 -1.70 8.93
CA ALA A 160 1.87 -1.34 10.22
C ALA A 160 2.39 0.12 10.22
N HIS A 161 3.13 0.50 9.17
CA HIS A 161 3.61 1.88 8.98
C HIS A 161 2.48 2.88 8.71
N ALA A 162 1.34 2.41 8.18
CA ALA A 162 0.15 3.22 8.02
C ALA A 162 -0.67 3.40 9.32
N GLY A 163 -0.30 2.68 10.40
CA GLY A 163 -1.01 2.71 11.67
C GLY A 163 -2.28 1.86 11.70
N ASP A 164 -2.42 0.90 10.78
CA ASP A 164 -3.54 -0.03 10.74
C ASP A 164 -3.45 -1.08 11.86
N ASN A 165 -4.59 -1.58 12.33
CA ASN A 165 -4.63 -2.60 13.37
C ASN A 165 -4.48 -3.99 12.73
N ILE A 166 -3.35 -4.66 12.96
CA ILE A 166 -3.07 -5.95 12.33
C ILE A 166 -3.37 -7.10 13.29
N THR A 167 -4.09 -8.09 12.80
CA THR A 167 -4.26 -9.39 13.44
C THR A 167 -3.84 -10.51 12.49
N ILE A 168 -3.04 -11.44 12.99
CA ILE A 168 -2.66 -12.68 12.31
C ILE A 168 -3.39 -13.85 12.97
N LEU A 169 -4.02 -14.69 12.17
CA LEU A 169 -4.64 -15.95 12.60
C LEU A 169 -3.94 -17.11 11.91
N THR A 170 -3.33 -17.98 12.69
CA THR A 170 -2.72 -19.21 12.20
C THR A 170 -3.52 -20.41 12.69
N MET A 171 -3.94 -21.28 11.77
CA MET A 171 -4.91 -22.34 12.06
C MET A 171 -4.29 -23.56 12.77
N SER A 172 -3.01 -23.84 12.54
CA SER A 172 -2.27 -24.93 13.19
C SER A 172 -0.94 -24.44 13.76
N ARG A 173 -0.37 -25.19 14.70
CA ARG A 173 1.00 -24.96 15.21
C ARG A 173 2.09 -25.60 14.34
N GLY A 174 1.69 -26.36 13.31
CA GLY A 174 2.62 -27.03 12.41
C GLY A 174 3.40 -28.19 13.05
N ASP A 175 2.75 -28.97 13.90
CA ASP A 175 3.37 -30.05 14.71
C ASP A 175 4.06 -31.15 13.88
N ARG A 176 3.75 -31.28 12.58
CA ARG A 176 4.38 -32.28 11.69
C ARG A 176 5.63 -31.75 10.98
N GLY A 177 5.86 -30.43 10.98
CA GLY A 177 6.96 -29.76 10.30
C GLY A 177 8.15 -29.34 11.18
N GLY A 178 8.09 -29.57 12.51
CA GLY A 178 9.11 -29.15 13.47
C GLY A 178 8.63 -29.28 14.92
N ASN A 179 9.38 -28.74 15.88
CA ASN A 179 8.95 -28.67 17.28
C ASN A 179 7.92 -27.54 17.48
N ALA A 180 6.73 -27.89 17.95
CA ALA A 180 5.60 -26.97 18.11
C ALA A 180 5.94 -25.74 18.98
N ASN A 181 6.69 -25.94 20.07
CA ASN A 181 7.03 -24.84 21.00
C ASN A 181 7.96 -23.81 20.36
N ASP A 182 8.88 -24.26 19.50
CA ASP A 182 9.81 -23.37 18.81
C ASP A 182 9.04 -22.53 17.79
N ARG A 183 8.17 -23.17 16.98
CA ARG A 183 7.33 -22.50 15.96
C ARG A 183 6.35 -21.46 16.53
N GLN A 184 5.83 -21.70 17.73
CA GLN A 184 5.02 -20.70 18.42
C GLN A 184 5.82 -19.45 18.78
N GLY A 185 7.05 -19.62 19.26
CA GLY A 185 7.96 -18.52 19.56
C GLY A 185 8.32 -17.71 18.31
N GLU A 186 8.56 -18.40 17.20
CA GLU A 186 8.85 -17.76 15.89
C GLU A 186 7.65 -16.92 15.41
N SER A 187 6.44 -17.47 15.48
CA SER A 187 5.21 -16.76 15.09
C SER A 187 4.96 -15.53 15.96
N LEU A 188 5.20 -15.64 17.27
CA LEU A 188 5.09 -14.53 18.20
C LEU A 188 6.12 -13.44 17.88
N ALA A 189 7.37 -13.81 17.59
CA ALA A 189 8.41 -12.85 17.22
C ALA A 189 8.07 -12.10 15.93
N ALA A 190 7.58 -12.80 14.90
CA ALA A 190 7.14 -12.18 13.65
C ALA A 190 5.95 -11.23 13.87
N ALA A 191 4.97 -11.62 14.67
CA ALA A 191 3.84 -10.76 15.03
C ALA A 191 4.28 -9.52 15.82
N GLU A 192 5.23 -9.65 16.76
CA GLU A 192 5.78 -8.54 17.53
C GLU A 192 6.50 -7.52 16.62
N LEU A 193 7.25 -7.97 15.61
CA LEU A 193 7.89 -7.08 14.63
C LEU A 193 6.88 -6.22 13.85
N LEU A 194 5.70 -6.78 13.55
CA LEU A 194 4.60 -6.05 12.88
C LEU A 194 3.76 -5.21 13.84
N GLY A 195 3.93 -5.34 15.16
CA GLY A 195 2.97 -4.83 16.13
C GLY A 195 1.58 -5.49 16.01
N ALA A 196 1.53 -6.71 15.47
CA ALA A 196 0.32 -7.45 15.20
C ALA A 196 -0.15 -8.26 16.42
N ARG A 197 -1.46 -8.42 16.54
CA ARG A 197 -2.07 -9.40 17.45
C ARG A 197 -2.02 -10.79 16.81
N LEU A 198 -1.63 -11.82 17.55
CA LEU A 198 -1.58 -13.20 17.05
C LEU A 198 -2.66 -14.09 17.70
N PHE A 199 -3.40 -14.83 16.87
CA PHE A 199 -4.22 -15.96 17.27
C PHE A 199 -3.61 -17.25 16.71
N LEU A 200 -3.17 -18.15 17.59
CA LEU A 200 -2.76 -19.50 17.22
C LEU A 200 -3.86 -20.48 17.61
N LYS A 201 -4.36 -21.25 16.62
CA LYS A 201 -5.29 -22.36 16.84
C LYS A 201 -4.55 -23.69 16.76
N ASP A 202 -5.21 -24.72 17.25
CA ASP A 202 -4.61 -26.05 17.48
C ASP A 202 -5.21 -27.10 16.54
N LEU A 203 -5.52 -26.73 15.29
CA LEU A 203 -5.93 -27.72 14.30
C LEU A 203 -4.74 -28.63 13.95
N ILE A 204 -5.06 -29.89 13.67
CA ILE A 204 -4.05 -30.89 13.31
C ILE A 204 -3.51 -30.54 11.92
N ASP A 205 -2.20 -30.35 11.88
CA ASP A 205 -1.45 -30.10 10.64
C ASP A 205 -1.70 -31.20 9.62
N THR A 206 -1.87 -30.84 8.34
CA THR A 206 -2.20 -31.70 7.19
C THR A 206 -3.60 -32.33 7.23
N GLU A 207 -4.42 -31.98 8.22
CA GLU A 207 -5.77 -32.51 8.42
C GLU A 207 -6.82 -31.38 8.55
N ILE A 208 -6.46 -30.14 8.16
CA ILE A 208 -7.39 -29.00 8.20
C ILE A 208 -8.50 -29.22 7.16
N SER A 209 -9.75 -29.27 7.62
CA SER A 209 -10.92 -29.36 6.74
C SER A 209 -11.45 -27.97 6.36
N SER A 210 -12.13 -27.83 5.23
CA SER A 210 -12.90 -26.60 4.92
C SER A 210 -14.26 -26.56 5.63
N GLY A 211 -14.57 -27.58 6.43
CA GLY A 211 -15.86 -27.77 7.08
C GLY A 211 -16.09 -26.86 8.30
N GLY A 212 -17.24 -27.10 8.96
CA GLY A 212 -17.76 -26.19 9.98
C GLY A 212 -16.85 -25.93 11.19
N ALA A 213 -15.90 -26.80 11.51
CA ALA A 213 -14.95 -26.55 12.61
C ALA A 213 -14.02 -25.37 12.29
N THR A 214 -13.39 -25.38 11.12
CA THR A 214 -12.50 -24.33 10.63
C THR A 214 -13.24 -23.02 10.42
N VAL A 215 -14.44 -23.08 9.82
CA VAL A 215 -15.29 -21.90 9.63
C VAL A 215 -15.62 -21.24 10.97
N ARG A 216 -16.04 -22.01 11.98
CA ARG A 216 -16.36 -21.46 13.31
C ARG A 216 -15.17 -20.77 13.97
N LEU A 217 -13.98 -21.38 13.90
CA LEU A 217 -12.77 -20.78 14.45
C LEU A 217 -12.42 -19.43 13.79
N ILE A 218 -12.63 -19.31 12.48
CA ILE A 218 -12.43 -18.05 11.76
C ILE A 218 -13.55 -17.07 12.11
N GLU A 219 -14.81 -17.49 12.18
CA GLU A 219 -15.94 -16.64 12.56
C GLU A 219 -15.79 -16.05 13.97
N GLU A 220 -15.28 -16.82 14.94
CA GLU A 220 -14.95 -16.33 16.29
C GLU A 220 -13.97 -15.16 16.23
N VAL A 221 -12.87 -15.31 15.47
CA VAL A 221 -11.85 -14.26 15.33
C VAL A 221 -12.41 -13.07 14.54
N VAL A 222 -13.18 -13.30 13.49
CA VAL A 222 -13.85 -12.23 12.72
C VAL A 222 -14.81 -11.44 13.62
N GLN A 223 -15.56 -12.12 14.50
CA GLN A 223 -16.46 -11.45 15.45
C GLN A 223 -15.69 -10.63 16.49
N GLU A 224 -14.54 -11.11 16.96
CA GLU A 224 -13.72 -10.40 17.92
C GLU A 224 -12.98 -9.22 17.31
N VAL A 225 -12.40 -9.41 16.12
CA VAL A 225 -11.53 -8.43 15.45
C VAL A 225 -12.35 -7.39 14.67
N GLN A 226 -13.51 -7.77 14.12
CA GLN A 226 -14.30 -6.94 13.21
C GLN A 226 -13.44 -6.36 12.06
N PRO A 227 -12.77 -7.21 11.24
CA PRO A 227 -11.85 -6.75 10.22
C PRO A 227 -12.58 -6.00 9.09
N THR A 228 -11.94 -4.99 8.53
CA THR A 228 -12.36 -4.31 7.31
C THR A 228 -11.77 -4.98 6.07
N ILE A 229 -10.60 -5.59 6.22
CA ILE A 229 -9.87 -6.31 5.17
C ILE A 229 -9.35 -7.66 5.67
N VAL A 230 -9.45 -8.68 4.82
CA VAL A 230 -8.94 -10.02 5.08
C VAL A 230 -7.98 -10.48 3.99
N TYR A 231 -6.84 -11.01 4.42
CA TYR A 231 -5.87 -11.68 3.56
C TYR A 231 -5.81 -13.17 3.89
N THR A 232 -5.84 -14.04 2.89
CA THR A 232 -5.71 -15.50 3.10
C THR A 232 -5.08 -16.19 1.90
N HIS A 233 -4.92 -17.51 1.94
CA HIS A 233 -4.46 -18.31 0.82
C HIS A 233 -5.39 -18.19 -0.40
N SER A 234 -4.84 -18.30 -1.61
CA SER A 234 -5.65 -18.63 -2.79
C SER A 234 -6.09 -20.10 -2.75
N GLY A 235 -7.28 -20.39 -3.29
CA GLY A 235 -7.73 -21.75 -3.54
C GLY A 235 -6.93 -22.47 -4.63
N HIS A 236 -6.19 -21.72 -5.46
CA HIS A 236 -5.32 -22.24 -6.51
C HIS A 236 -3.97 -22.73 -5.97
N ASP A 237 -4.00 -23.65 -5.01
CA ASP A 237 -2.83 -24.10 -4.25
C ASP A 237 -2.73 -25.64 -4.23
N ARG A 238 -1.52 -26.21 -4.28
CA ARG A 238 -1.31 -27.67 -4.17
C ARG A 238 -1.48 -28.19 -2.75
N HIS A 239 -1.24 -27.36 -1.73
CA HIS A 239 -1.35 -27.75 -0.33
C HIS A 239 -2.81 -27.83 0.11
N GLN A 240 -3.20 -28.95 0.72
CA GLN A 240 -4.60 -29.22 1.05
C GLN A 240 -5.14 -28.27 2.13
N ASP A 241 -4.33 -28.00 3.16
CA ASP A 241 -4.70 -27.09 4.24
C ASP A 241 -4.89 -25.65 3.73
N HIS A 242 -4.06 -25.18 2.80
CA HIS A 242 -4.17 -23.83 2.24
C HIS A 242 -5.52 -23.67 1.52
N ARG A 243 -5.89 -24.67 0.70
CA ARG A 243 -7.21 -24.69 0.04
C ARG A 243 -8.34 -24.73 1.06
N ALA A 244 -8.21 -25.55 2.10
CA ALA A 244 -9.22 -25.69 3.14
C ALA A 244 -9.44 -24.38 3.93
N VAL A 245 -8.35 -23.72 4.33
CA VAL A 245 -8.38 -22.41 5.00
C VAL A 245 -8.90 -21.33 4.06
N SER A 246 -8.53 -21.34 2.79
CA SER A 246 -9.06 -20.41 1.79
C SER A 246 -10.59 -20.51 1.68
N GLU A 247 -11.12 -21.73 1.49
CA GLU A 247 -12.56 -21.98 1.38
C GLU A 247 -13.30 -21.58 2.68
N ALA A 248 -12.77 -21.98 3.84
CA ALA A 248 -13.37 -21.64 5.12
C ALA A 248 -13.37 -20.13 5.39
N THR A 249 -12.28 -19.43 5.05
CA THR A 249 -12.18 -17.96 5.16
C THR A 249 -13.22 -17.28 4.30
N ILE A 250 -13.40 -17.69 3.04
CA ILE A 250 -14.39 -17.09 2.13
C ILE A 250 -15.81 -17.21 2.70
N VAL A 251 -16.14 -18.36 3.30
CA VAL A 251 -17.44 -18.59 3.96
C VAL A 251 -17.60 -17.70 5.20
N ALA A 252 -16.61 -17.73 6.10
CA ALA A 252 -16.65 -17.01 7.38
C ALA A 252 -16.70 -15.49 7.19
N THR A 253 -16.11 -14.97 6.12
CA THR A 253 -15.93 -13.54 5.89
C THR A 253 -16.97 -12.94 4.94
N ARG A 254 -18.06 -13.65 4.61
CA ARG A 254 -19.11 -13.24 3.64
C ARG A 254 -19.72 -11.83 3.83
N LYS A 255 -19.53 -11.20 5.00
CA LYS A 255 -19.99 -9.83 5.30
C LYS A 255 -18.87 -8.77 5.26
N ILE A 256 -17.61 -9.18 5.18
CA ILE A 256 -16.44 -8.29 5.22
C ILE A 256 -16.22 -7.63 3.87
N GLY A 257 -15.91 -6.34 3.85
CA GLY A 257 -15.85 -5.55 2.63
C GLY A 257 -14.81 -6.05 1.63
N THR A 258 -13.58 -6.28 2.09
CA THR A 258 -12.46 -6.66 1.23
C THR A 258 -11.87 -8.00 1.65
N VAL A 259 -11.76 -8.93 0.70
CA VAL A 259 -11.10 -10.23 0.88
C VAL A 259 -10.20 -10.49 -0.32
N ALA A 260 -8.91 -10.70 -0.06
CA ALA A 260 -7.91 -10.94 -1.08
C ALA A 260 -7.02 -12.15 -0.72
N CYS A 261 -6.56 -12.84 -1.75
CA CYS A 261 -5.80 -14.06 -1.63
C CYS A 261 -4.34 -13.85 -2.02
N TYR A 262 -3.41 -14.10 -1.10
CA TYR A 262 -1.97 -14.04 -1.36
C TYR A 262 -1.44 -15.31 -2.03
N GLN A 263 -0.29 -15.16 -2.67
CA GLN A 263 0.44 -16.27 -3.27
C GLN A 263 1.28 -16.98 -2.22
N SER A 264 1.04 -18.27 -2.01
CA SER A 264 1.94 -19.16 -1.26
C SER A 264 3.04 -19.75 -2.17
N PRO A 265 4.09 -20.37 -1.62
CA PRO A 265 5.07 -21.14 -2.40
C PRO A 265 4.47 -22.31 -3.19
N SER A 266 3.34 -22.87 -2.72
CA SER A 266 2.66 -24.02 -3.32
C SER A 266 1.53 -23.62 -4.28
N ALA A 267 1.36 -22.32 -4.55
CA ALA A 267 0.43 -21.81 -5.55
C ALA A 267 0.67 -22.48 -6.92
N THR A 268 -0.43 -22.80 -7.58
CA THR A 268 -0.45 -23.41 -8.90
C THR A 268 -0.35 -22.34 -9.99
N ILE A 269 -0.16 -22.78 -11.24
CA ILE A 269 -0.19 -21.89 -12.41
C ILE A 269 -1.57 -21.28 -12.66
N ASP A 270 -2.61 -21.78 -12.00
CA ASP A 270 -3.98 -21.26 -12.09
C ASP A 270 -4.21 -20.05 -11.16
N TYR A 271 -3.26 -19.74 -10.26
CA TYR A 271 -3.30 -18.51 -9.46
C TYR A 271 -3.26 -17.28 -10.39
N ARG A 272 -4.31 -16.46 -10.35
CA ARG A 272 -4.51 -15.33 -11.26
C ARG A 272 -4.68 -14.03 -10.47
N PRO A 273 -3.58 -13.43 -10.00
CA PRO A 273 -3.68 -12.19 -9.27
C PRO A 273 -4.19 -11.06 -10.16
N THR A 274 -5.05 -10.22 -9.59
CA THR A 274 -5.65 -9.05 -10.23
C THR A 274 -5.17 -7.74 -9.63
N ARG A 275 -4.45 -7.82 -8.50
CA ARG A 275 -3.89 -6.68 -7.79
C ARG A 275 -2.41 -6.93 -7.51
N PHE A 276 -1.60 -5.89 -7.68
CA PHE A 276 -0.15 -5.93 -7.53
C PHE A 276 0.28 -4.81 -6.60
N ILE A 277 0.66 -5.17 -5.37
CA ILE A 277 1.04 -4.20 -4.34
C ILE A 277 2.56 -4.04 -4.35
N ARG A 278 3.00 -2.80 -4.56
CA ARG A 278 4.41 -2.43 -4.48
C ARG A 278 4.89 -2.48 -3.03
N ILE A 279 5.97 -3.21 -2.79
CA ILE A 279 6.54 -3.45 -1.47
C ILE A 279 8.05 -3.16 -1.42
N GLU A 280 8.60 -2.36 -2.35
CA GLU A 280 10.04 -2.10 -2.43
C GLU A 280 10.61 -1.55 -1.12
N GLN A 281 9.81 -0.75 -0.42
CA GLN A 281 10.19 -0.10 0.84
C GLN A 281 10.07 -1.03 2.04
N PHE A 282 9.38 -2.15 1.86
CA PHE A 282 9.05 -3.11 2.92
C PHE A 282 9.63 -4.51 2.62
N LEU A 283 10.42 -4.65 1.57
CA LEU A 283 11.04 -5.92 1.21
C LEU A 283 12.02 -6.38 2.29
N ASP A 284 12.85 -5.46 2.81
CA ASP A 284 13.79 -5.79 3.88
C ASP A 284 13.04 -6.20 5.16
N GLU A 285 11.99 -5.48 5.54
CA GLU A 285 11.14 -5.83 6.68
C GLU A 285 10.47 -7.20 6.49
N LYS A 286 9.95 -7.50 5.29
CA LYS A 286 9.44 -8.83 4.94
C LYS A 286 10.50 -9.92 5.16
N LEU A 287 11.74 -9.68 4.73
CA LEU A 287 12.84 -10.62 4.94
C LEU A 287 13.19 -10.78 6.41
N GLU A 288 13.11 -9.73 7.23
CA GLU A 288 13.27 -9.84 8.69
C GLU A 288 12.16 -10.67 9.33
N LEU A 289 10.90 -10.53 8.90
CA LEU A 289 9.80 -11.40 9.38
C LEU A 289 10.09 -12.88 9.11
N LEU A 290 10.61 -13.19 7.93
CA LEU A 290 10.93 -14.56 7.55
C LEU A 290 12.14 -15.12 8.30
N LYS A 291 13.07 -14.27 8.74
CA LYS A 291 14.19 -14.69 9.60
C LYS A 291 13.74 -15.14 10.98
N CYS A 292 12.56 -14.71 11.46
CA CYS A 292 12.01 -15.25 12.70
C CYS A 292 11.78 -16.76 12.63
N TYR A 293 11.61 -17.33 11.44
CA TYR A 293 11.40 -18.75 11.20
C TYR A 293 12.71 -19.51 10.89
N GLU A 294 13.85 -19.09 11.48
CA GLU A 294 15.19 -19.61 11.20
C GLU A 294 15.31 -21.14 11.40
N SER A 295 14.53 -21.74 12.31
CA SER A 295 14.51 -23.20 12.49
C SER A 295 14.03 -23.95 11.24
N GLN A 296 13.33 -23.25 10.34
CA GLN A 296 12.77 -23.78 9.09
C GLN A 296 13.69 -23.56 7.89
N VAL A 297 14.50 -22.49 7.90
CA VAL A 297 15.31 -22.04 6.75
C VAL A 297 16.33 -23.09 6.30
N LEU A 298 16.86 -23.90 7.22
CA LEU A 298 17.80 -24.99 6.87
C LEU A 298 17.16 -26.19 6.16
N SER A 299 15.82 -26.26 6.12
CA SER A 299 15.08 -27.40 5.55
C SER A 299 14.06 -27.03 4.47
N ARG A 300 13.82 -25.72 4.25
CA ARG A 300 12.77 -25.22 3.36
C ARG A 300 13.30 -24.13 2.41
N ASP A 301 13.65 -24.53 1.19
CA ASP A 301 14.21 -23.64 0.15
C ASP A 301 13.32 -22.43 -0.17
N TYR A 302 12.00 -22.54 0.03
CA TYR A 302 11.07 -21.45 -0.26
C TYR A 302 11.16 -20.27 0.73
N LEU A 303 11.77 -20.47 1.91
CA LEU A 303 12.04 -19.40 2.88
C LEU A 303 13.33 -18.64 2.57
N ALA A 304 14.13 -19.12 1.60
CA ALA A 304 15.38 -18.51 1.26
C ALA A 304 15.15 -17.05 0.77
N PRO A 305 15.93 -16.07 1.25
CA PRO A 305 15.73 -14.67 0.89
C PRO A 305 15.75 -14.40 -0.61
N ASP A 306 16.53 -15.16 -1.37
CA ASP A 306 16.63 -15.07 -2.82
C ASP A 306 15.37 -15.60 -3.53
N PHE A 307 14.76 -16.68 -3.05
CA PHE A 307 13.47 -17.19 -3.56
C PHE A 307 12.36 -16.15 -3.37
N VAL A 308 12.26 -15.57 -2.18
CA VAL A 308 11.25 -14.56 -1.83
C VAL A 308 11.46 -13.30 -2.68
N THR A 309 12.71 -12.83 -2.78
CA THR A 309 13.07 -11.67 -3.59
C THR A 309 12.81 -11.91 -5.08
N ALA A 310 13.13 -13.10 -5.60
CA ALA A 310 12.88 -13.46 -6.99
C ALA A 310 11.38 -13.47 -7.31
N THR A 311 10.56 -14.00 -6.39
CA THR A 311 9.09 -14.00 -6.52
C THR A 311 8.55 -12.57 -6.55
N ALA A 312 8.99 -11.72 -5.61
CA ALA A 312 8.57 -10.32 -5.57
C ALA A 312 9.00 -9.56 -6.85
N ARG A 313 10.21 -9.83 -7.34
CA ARG A 313 10.73 -9.25 -8.60
C ARG A 313 9.95 -9.73 -9.81
N TYR A 314 9.55 -11.00 -9.87
CA TYR A 314 8.79 -11.53 -10.99
C TYR A 314 7.51 -10.74 -11.24
N TRP A 315 6.79 -10.37 -10.17
CA TRP A 315 5.52 -9.65 -10.27
C TRP A 315 5.66 -8.16 -10.63
N THR A 316 6.86 -7.57 -10.56
CA THR A 316 7.12 -6.19 -11.00
C THR A 316 6.80 -5.97 -12.48
N ARG A 317 6.81 -7.03 -13.30
CA ARG A 317 6.38 -6.96 -14.70
C ARG A 317 4.92 -6.52 -14.89
N PHE A 318 4.09 -6.66 -13.84
CA PHE A 318 2.68 -6.25 -13.84
C PHE A 318 2.42 -5.04 -12.93
N GLY A 319 3.08 -4.98 -11.76
CA GLY A 319 2.90 -3.90 -10.78
C GLY A 319 3.87 -2.71 -10.90
N GLY A 320 4.89 -2.81 -11.76
CA GLY A 320 6.02 -1.88 -11.83
C GLY A 320 6.99 -2.00 -10.65
N GLY A 321 7.96 -1.07 -10.59
CA GLY A 321 8.90 -0.96 -9.47
C GLY A 321 9.91 -2.11 -9.37
N THR A 322 10.38 -2.43 -8.15
CA THR A 322 11.46 -3.42 -7.93
C THR A 322 11.06 -4.61 -7.05
N ALA A 323 9.90 -4.57 -6.40
CA ALA A 323 9.36 -5.67 -5.59
C ALA A 323 7.85 -5.53 -5.45
N VAL A 324 7.11 -6.61 -5.75
CA VAL A 324 5.64 -6.63 -5.73
C VAL A 324 5.11 -7.89 -5.05
N GLU A 325 4.10 -7.73 -4.20
CA GLU A 325 3.25 -8.83 -3.73
C GLU A 325 1.96 -8.90 -4.56
N PRO A 326 1.65 -10.05 -5.18
CA PRO A 326 0.42 -10.24 -5.93
C PRO A 326 -0.75 -10.61 -4.99
N LEU A 327 -1.95 -10.18 -5.37
CA LEU A 327 -3.19 -10.55 -4.70
C LEU A 327 -4.25 -10.95 -5.73
N GLU A 328 -4.92 -12.07 -5.50
CA GLU A 328 -6.14 -12.48 -6.18
C GLU A 328 -7.34 -11.93 -5.39
N VAL A 329 -8.00 -10.91 -5.92
CA VAL A 329 -9.11 -10.24 -5.20
C VAL A 329 -10.38 -11.08 -5.33
N VAL A 330 -10.89 -11.59 -4.22
CA VAL A 330 -12.14 -12.35 -4.17
C VAL A 330 -13.33 -11.40 -4.10
N ARG A 331 -13.21 -10.34 -3.30
CA ARG A 331 -14.25 -9.34 -3.11
C ARG A 331 -13.65 -8.02 -2.64
N GLU A 332 -14.22 -6.91 -3.09
CA GLU A 332 -13.84 -5.55 -2.72
C GLU A 332 -15.13 -4.73 -2.63
N SER A 333 -15.38 -4.08 -1.48
CA SER A 333 -16.59 -3.29 -1.28
C SER A 333 -16.50 -1.93 -1.98
N SER A 334 -17.58 -1.59 -2.68
CA SER A 334 -17.65 -0.47 -3.63
C SER A 334 -17.53 0.95 -3.06
N GLU A 335 -17.40 1.18 -1.76
CA GLU A 335 -17.16 2.55 -1.26
C GLU A 335 -15.78 3.10 -1.69
N LEU A 336 -14.82 2.23 -1.99
CA LEU A 336 -13.54 2.60 -2.62
C LEU A 336 -13.56 2.45 -4.15
N ALA A 337 -14.51 1.71 -4.72
CA ALA A 337 -14.67 1.56 -6.17
C ALA A 337 -15.50 2.70 -6.80
N ARG A 338 -16.46 3.27 -6.06
CA ARG A 338 -17.33 4.37 -6.55
C ARG A 338 -16.57 5.67 -6.85
N THR A 339 -15.46 5.91 -6.16
CA THR A 339 -14.56 7.04 -6.49
C THR A 339 -13.83 6.84 -7.83
N ARG A 340 -13.82 5.62 -8.39
CA ARG A 340 -13.14 5.28 -9.66
C ARG A 340 -14.07 4.95 -10.82
N GLU A 341 -15.32 4.57 -10.55
CA GLU A 341 -16.26 4.15 -11.59
C GLU A 341 -17.07 5.29 -12.21
N HIS A 342 -17.19 6.45 -11.52
CA HIS A 342 -17.81 7.65 -12.10
C HIS A 342 -17.03 8.24 -13.29
N LEU A 343 -15.77 7.84 -13.48
CA LEU A 343 -14.91 8.23 -14.60
C LEU A 343 -15.02 7.31 -15.82
N ARG A 344 -15.84 6.24 -15.77
CA ARG A 344 -15.99 5.29 -16.89
C ARG A 344 -17.34 5.33 -17.59
N GLN A 345 -18.31 6.10 -17.10
CA GLN A 345 -19.67 6.13 -17.68
C GLN A 345 -20.01 7.40 -18.50
N GLU A 346 -19.04 8.27 -18.78
CA GLU A 346 -19.17 9.37 -19.75
C GLU A 346 -18.21 9.25 -20.95
N SER A 347 -18.07 8.03 -21.49
CA SER A 347 -17.47 7.78 -22.81
C SER A 347 -18.26 6.73 -23.55
#